data_AF-A0A800DS68-F1
#
_entry.id   AF-A0A800DS68-F1
#
_cell.length_a   1.000
_cell.length_b   1.000
_cell.length_c   1.000
_cell.angle_alpha   90.00
_cell.angle_beta   90.00
_cell.angle_gamma   90.00
#
_symmetry.space_group_name_H-M   'P 1'
#
loop_
_entity.id
_entity.type
_entity.pdbx_description
1 polymer ?
#
loop_
_entity_poly.entity_id
_entity_poly.type
_entity_poly.pdbx_seq_one_letter_code
_entity_poly.pdbx_strand_id
1 'polypeptide(L)'
;MLFKLTKITVCLFLLFCTLMAYAKIVDGIIAYVNSDVITEGDLNKLFSDRIAELQQVYRFSPSEANAKAQQERSELLDKLIRQILVIQEAQRQQIQVGEDEVDEYIRTLQKNQLISE
;
A
#
# COMPACT_ATOMS: atom_id res chain seq x y z
N MET A 1 47.53 -11.11 -34.15
CA MET A 1 46.82 -9.84 -33.87
C MET A 1 45.31 -10.00 -33.72
N LEU A 2 44.63 -10.84 -34.52
CA LEU A 2 43.16 -11.03 -34.44
C LEU A 2 42.61 -11.40 -33.05
N PHE A 3 43.21 -12.37 -32.34
CA PHE A 3 42.76 -12.77 -31.00
C PHE A 3 42.80 -11.66 -29.94
N LYS A 4 43.65 -10.63 -30.11
CA LYS A 4 43.67 -9.47 -29.21
C LYS A 4 42.51 -8.52 -29.53
N LEU A 5 42.17 -8.36 -30.81
CA LEU A 5 41.04 -7.54 -31.26
C LEU A 5 39.71 -8.13 -30.80
N THR A 6 39.51 -9.45 -30.94
CA THR A 6 38.28 -10.11 -30.49
C THR A 6 38.06 -9.98 -28.97
N LYS A 7 39.12 -10.05 -28.17
CA LYS A 7 39.05 -9.82 -26.72
C LYS A 7 38.65 -8.39 -26.38
N ILE A 8 39.17 -7.40 -27.13
CA ILE A 8 38.81 -5.99 -26.95
C ILE A 8 37.33 -5.77 -27.30
N THR A 9 36.84 -6.37 -28.39
CA THR A 9 35.43 -6.26 -28.78
C THR A 9 34.49 -6.89 -27.73
N VAL A 10 34.86 -8.05 -27.19
CA VAL A 10 34.08 -8.72 -26.13
C VAL A 10 34.11 -7.91 -24.82
N CYS A 11 35.25 -7.35 -24.44
CA CYS A 11 35.35 -6.45 -23.29
C CYS A 11 34.49 -5.18 -23.47
N LEU A 12 34.52 -4.58 -24.65
CA LEU A 12 33.74 -3.38 -24.95
C LEU A 12 32.23 -3.66 -24.90
N PHE A 13 31.81 -4.83 -25.42
CA PHE A 13 30.43 -5.28 -25.37
C PHE A 13 29.93 -5.52 -23.94
N LEU A 14 30.75 -6.16 -23.09
CA LEU A 14 30.45 -6.35 -21.66
C LEU A 14 30.32 -5.02 -20.91
N LEU A 15 31.17 -4.03 -21.24
CA LEU A 15 31.13 -2.70 -20.63
C LEU A 15 29.91 -1.87 -21.08
N PHE A 16 29.40 -2.12 -22.29
CA PHE A 16 28.18 -1.48 -22.77
C PHE A 16 26.92 -2.05 -22.10
N CYS A 17 26.95 -3.32 -21.69
CA CYS A 17 25.82 -3.99 -21.05
C CYS A 17 25.53 -3.46 -19.63
N THR A 18 26.54 -2.96 -18.91
CA THR A 18 26.36 -2.38 -17.56
C THR A 18 25.72 -0.99 -17.59
N LEU A 19 25.84 -0.26 -18.71
CA LEU A 19 25.20 1.04 -18.92
C LEU A 19 23.68 0.94 -19.12
N MET A 20 23.15 -0.25 -19.41
CA MET A 20 21.71 -0.51 -19.55
C MET A 20 21.03 -0.97 -18.26
N ALA A 21 21.78 -1.11 -17.15
CA ALA A 21 21.19 -1.47 -15.87
C ALA A 21 20.48 -0.25 -15.25
N TYR A 22 19.15 -0.24 -15.31
CA TYR A 22 18.31 0.78 -14.65
C TYR A 22 17.61 0.16 -13.44
N ALA A 23 17.95 0.62 -12.24
CA ALA A 23 17.23 0.25 -11.03
C ALA A 23 16.13 1.28 -10.75
N LYS A 24 14.87 0.83 -10.65
CA LYS A 24 13.74 1.68 -10.28
C LYS A 24 13.25 1.28 -8.89
N ILE A 25 13.09 2.26 -8.00
CA ILE A 25 12.39 2.06 -6.73
C ILE A 25 10.93 1.81 -7.09
N VAL A 26 10.46 0.58 -6.83
CA VAL A 26 9.09 0.16 -7.17
C VAL A 26 8.12 0.57 -6.06
N ASP A 27 8.54 0.41 -4.80
CA ASP A 27 7.75 0.79 -3.63
C ASP A 27 8.67 1.24 -2.50
N GLY A 28 8.42 2.44 -1.96
CA GLY A 28 9.28 3.07 -0.97
C GLY A 28 8.80 2.84 0.44
N ILE A 29 9.72 2.74 1.41
CA ILE A 29 9.36 2.67 2.83
C ILE A 29 9.08 4.09 3.35
N ILE A 30 7.90 4.30 3.93
CA ILE A 30 7.51 5.61 4.48
C ILE A 30 7.56 5.66 6.00
N ALA A 31 7.40 4.51 6.67
CA ALA A 31 7.47 4.42 8.12
C ALA A 31 7.83 3.00 8.60
N TYR A 32 8.46 2.92 9.77
CA TYR A 32 8.67 1.69 10.52
C TYR A 32 7.76 1.70 11.75
N VAL A 33 7.01 0.62 11.98
CA VAL A 33 6.10 0.45 13.12
C VAL A 33 6.45 -0.85 13.84
N ASN A 34 7.31 -0.75 14.86
CA ASN A 34 7.93 -1.89 15.52
C ASN A 34 8.65 -2.81 14.50
N SER A 35 8.11 -4.01 14.29
CA SER A 35 8.62 -5.00 13.34
C SER A 35 8.07 -4.86 11.92
N ASP A 36 7.03 -4.05 11.73
CA ASP A 36 6.36 -3.90 10.43
C ASP A 36 6.78 -2.62 9.72
N VAL A 37 6.60 -2.63 8.40
CA VAL A 37 6.98 -1.55 7.51
C VAL A 37 5.74 -1.07 6.77
N ILE A 38 5.55 0.25 6.72
CA ILE A 38 4.53 0.86 5.88
C ILE A 38 5.20 1.35 4.59
N THR A 39 4.63 0.99 3.45
CA THR A 39 5.11 1.41 2.14
C THR A 39 4.29 2.57 1.54
N GLU A 40 4.83 3.21 0.50
CA GLU A 40 4.08 4.18 -0.31
C GLU A 40 2.83 3.52 -0.92
N GLY A 41 2.92 2.26 -1.38
CA GLY A 41 1.78 1.48 -1.86
C GLY A 41 0.64 1.37 -0.85
N ASP A 42 0.98 1.08 0.41
CA ASP A 42 -0.01 0.96 1.49
C ASP A 42 -0.77 2.27 1.72
N LEU A 43 -0.04 3.38 1.82
CA LEU A 43 -0.65 4.69 2.03
C LEU A 43 -1.45 5.15 0.80
N ASN A 44 -0.98 4.86 -0.41
CA ASN A 44 -1.67 5.20 -1.66
C ASN A 44 -3.00 4.44 -1.80
N LYS A 45 -3.08 3.21 -1.28
CA LYS A 45 -4.35 2.48 -1.22
C LYS A 45 -5.36 3.20 -0.33
N LEU A 46 -4.98 3.55 0.91
CA LEU A 46 -5.86 4.31 1.81
C LEU A 46 -6.26 5.67 1.23
N PHE A 47 -5.33 6.33 0.55
CA PHE A 47 -5.58 7.59 -0.13
C PHE A 47 -6.62 7.45 -1.25
N SER A 48 -6.51 6.40 -2.05
CA SER A 48 -7.47 6.11 -3.13
C SER A 48 -8.86 5.79 -2.58
N ASP A 49 -8.94 5.00 -1.51
CA ASP A 49 -10.20 4.68 -0.83
C ASP A 49 -10.86 5.96 -0.26
N ARG A 50 -10.05 6.86 0.31
CA ARG A 50 -10.55 8.14 0.82
C ARG A 50 -11.08 9.06 -0.28
N ILE A 51 -10.42 9.11 -1.43
CA ILE A 51 -10.92 9.86 -2.60
C ILE A 51 -12.26 9.28 -3.05
N ALA A 52 -12.38 7.96 -3.15
CA ALA A 52 -13.62 7.30 -3.54
C ALA A 52 -14.76 7.63 -2.58
N GLU A 53 -14.50 7.59 -1.27
CA GLU A 53 -15.46 7.96 -0.22
C GLU A 53 -15.92 9.42 -0.37
N LEU A 54 -14.98 10.36 -0.54
CA LEU A 54 -15.29 11.79 -0.72
C LEU A 54 -16.16 12.05 -1.95
N GLN A 55 -15.95 11.32 -3.04
CA GLN A 55 -16.77 11.44 -4.25
C GLN A 55 -18.15 10.78 -4.10
N GLN A 56 -18.21 9.57 -3.53
CA GLN A 56 -19.43 8.77 -3.47
C GLN A 56 -20.37 9.20 -2.35
N VAL A 57 -19.83 9.50 -1.17
CA VAL A 57 -20.62 9.83 0.02
C VAL A 57 -20.82 11.33 0.14
N TYR A 58 -19.73 12.10 0.01
CA TYR A 58 -19.75 13.54 0.23
C TYR A 58 -19.97 14.38 -1.05
N ARG A 59 -20.07 13.72 -2.22
CA ARG A 59 -20.34 14.33 -3.53
C ARG A 59 -19.34 15.42 -3.95
N PHE A 60 -18.10 15.30 -3.50
CA PHE A 60 -17.04 16.22 -3.90
C PHE A 60 -16.68 16.02 -5.37
N SER A 61 -16.29 17.10 -6.06
CA SER A 61 -15.70 16.96 -7.39
C SER A 61 -14.37 16.20 -7.31
N PRO A 62 -13.89 15.61 -8.43
CA PRO A 62 -12.62 14.89 -8.43
C PRO A 62 -11.43 15.73 -7.91
N SER A 63 -11.39 17.02 -8.24
CA SER A 63 -10.33 17.93 -7.79
C SER A 63 -10.41 18.22 -6.30
N GLU A 64 -11.61 18.46 -5.77
CA GLU A 64 -11.82 18.72 -4.34
C GLU A 64 -11.52 17.48 -3.50
N ALA A 65 -11.95 16.31 -3.97
CA ALA A 65 -11.68 15.03 -3.30
C ALA A 65 -10.17 14.76 -3.20
N ASN A 66 -9.42 14.97 -4.29
CA ASN A 66 -7.96 14.83 -4.29
C ASN A 66 -7.29 15.83 -3.34
N ALA A 67 -7.69 17.11 -3.41
CA ALA A 67 -7.11 18.15 -2.54
C ALA A 67 -7.37 17.86 -1.06
N LYS A 68 -8.60 17.43 -0.73
CA LYS A 68 -8.99 17.09 0.64
C LYS A 68 -8.29 15.84 1.14
N ALA A 69 -8.24 14.77 0.35
CA ALA A 69 -7.49 13.57 0.69
C ALA A 69 -5.99 13.89 0.88
N GLN A 70 -5.43 14.81 0.10
CA GLN A 70 -4.04 15.23 0.23
C GLN A 70 -3.77 15.99 1.53
N GLN A 71 -4.70 16.85 1.95
CA GLN A 71 -4.65 17.50 3.26
C GLN A 71 -4.71 16.48 4.40
N GLU A 72 -5.51 15.43 4.23
CA GLU A 72 -5.69 14.35 5.22
C GLU A 72 -4.61 13.27 5.14
N ARG A 73 -3.64 13.34 4.21
CA ARG A 73 -2.64 12.27 3.98
C ARG A 73 -1.88 11.90 5.26
N SER A 74 -1.52 12.88 6.09
CA SER A 74 -0.85 12.61 7.37
C SER A 74 -1.77 11.89 8.37
N GLU A 75 -3.05 12.25 8.39
CA GLU A 75 -4.05 11.62 9.27
C GLU A 75 -4.35 10.17 8.82
N LEU A 76 -4.34 9.93 7.50
CA LEU A 76 -4.46 8.60 6.92
C LEU A 76 -3.26 7.71 7.31
N LEU A 77 -2.04 8.24 7.26
CA LEU A 77 -0.85 7.52 7.73
C LEU A 77 -0.95 7.19 9.23
N ASP A 78 -1.34 8.16 10.05
CA ASP A 78 -1.49 8.00 11.49
C ASP A 78 -2.61 6.97 11.82
N LYS A 79 -3.70 6.96 11.06
CA LYS A 79 -4.73 5.91 11.12
C LYS A 79 -4.17 4.53 10.80
N LEU A 80 -3.35 4.40 9.75
CA LEU A 80 -2.72 3.14 9.36
C LEU A 80 -1.76 2.63 10.44
N ILE A 81 -0.93 3.51 11.01
CA ILE A 81 -0.04 3.16 12.13
C ILE A 81 -0.85 2.63 13.31
N ARG A 82 -1.94 3.32 13.69
CA ARG A 82 -2.82 2.85 14.77
C ARG A 82 -3.42 1.47 14.50
N GLN A 83 -3.88 1.23 13.27
CA GLN A 83 -4.44 -0.08 12.90
C GLN A 83 -3.40 -1.19 13.05
N ILE A 84 -2.16 -0.96 12.57
CA ILE A 84 -1.06 -1.91 12.71
C ILE A 84 -0.77 -2.19 14.19
N LEU A 85 -0.69 -1.16 15.03
CA LEU A 85 -0.45 -1.32 16.47
C LEU A 85 -1.55 -2.16 17.16
N VAL A 86 -2.82 -1.95 16.80
CA VAL A 86 -3.94 -2.75 17.33
C VAL A 86 -3.82 -4.22 16.93
N ILE A 87 -3.50 -4.49 15.65
CA ILE A 87 -3.31 -5.86 15.16
C ILE A 87 -2.11 -6.54 15.85
N GLN A 88 -0.99 -5.84 15.99
CA GLN A 88 0.18 -6.35 16.72
C GLN A 88 -0.15 -6.69 18.18
N GLU A 89 -0.92 -5.83 18.86
CA GLU A 89 -1.37 -6.10 20.23
C GLU A 89 -2.32 -7.30 20.32
N ALA A 90 -3.25 -7.44 19.37
CA ALA A 90 -4.14 -8.59 19.30
C ALA A 90 -3.36 -9.90 19.07
N GLN A 91 -2.37 -9.89 18.17
CA GLN A 91 -1.48 -11.03 17.94
C GLN A 91 -0.64 -11.37 19.18
N ARG A 92 -0.13 -10.36 19.88
CA ARG A 92 0.61 -10.53 21.15
C ARG A 92 -0.26 -11.20 22.22
N GLN A 93 -1.54 -10.89 22.25
CA GLN A 93 -2.53 -11.48 23.15
C GLN A 93 -3.11 -12.81 22.65
N GLN A 94 -2.62 -13.32 21.51
CA GLN A 94 -3.08 -14.55 20.87
C GLN A 94 -4.59 -14.55 20.57
N ILE A 95 -5.16 -13.36 20.29
CA ILE A 95 -6.54 -13.23 19.85
C ILE A 95 -6.62 -13.78 18.43
N GLN A 96 -7.51 -14.75 18.23
CA GLN A 96 -7.78 -15.39 16.93
C GLN A 96 -9.25 -15.19 16.59
N VAL A 97 -9.53 -14.88 15.33
CA VAL A 97 -10.89 -14.76 14.79
C VAL A 97 -11.10 -15.92 13.85
N GLY A 98 -12.12 -16.75 14.11
CA GLY A 98 -12.47 -17.88 13.27
C GLY A 98 -13.30 -17.47 12.06
N GLU A 99 -13.24 -18.25 10.97
CA GLU A 99 -14.06 -17.98 9.77
C GLU A 99 -15.56 -17.95 10.09
N ASP A 100 -16.04 -18.86 10.94
CA ASP A 100 -17.44 -18.92 11.37
C ASP A 100 -17.91 -17.63 12.06
N GLU A 101 -17.03 -17.00 12.86
CA GLU A 101 -17.32 -15.74 13.55
C GLU A 101 -17.42 -14.57 12.56
N VAL A 102 -16.53 -14.55 11.55
CA VAL A 102 -16.59 -13.57 10.46
C VAL A 102 -17.89 -13.72 9.66
N ASP A 103 -18.25 -14.95 9.32
CA ASP A 103 -19.47 -15.25 8.56
C ASP A 103 -20.73 -14.86 9.33
N GLU A 104 -20.78 -15.15 10.63
CA GLU A 104 -21.88 -14.75 11.51
C GLU A 104 -22.00 -13.21 11.59
N TYR A 105 -20.87 -12.52 11.71
CA TYR A 105 -20.85 -11.07 11.74
C TYR A 105 -21.32 -10.45 10.42
N ILE A 106 -20.88 -10.98 9.27
CA ILE A 106 -21.33 -10.53 7.95
C ILE A 106 -22.85 -10.72 7.80
N ARG A 107 -23.39 -11.87 8.20
CA ARG A 107 -24.85 -12.11 8.18
C ARG A 107 -25.61 -11.10 9.03
N THR A 108 -25.05 -10.74 10.18
CA THR A 108 -25.63 -9.74 11.08
C THR A 108 -25.65 -8.35 10.46
N LEU A 109 -24.56 -7.94 9.80
CA LEU A 109 -24.50 -6.67 9.07
C LEU A 109 -25.52 -6.60 7.93
N GLN A 110 -25.64 -7.66 7.14
CA GLN A 110 -26.63 -7.75 6.05
C GLN A 110 -28.06 -7.60 6.59
N LYS A 111 -28.37 -8.30 7.68
CA LYS A 111 -29.68 -8.22 8.33
C LYS A 111 -29.98 -6.80 8.83
N ASN A 112 -29.01 -6.12 9.43
CA ASN A 112 -29.19 -4.76 9.95
C ASN A 112 -29.41 -3.74 8.83
N GLN A 113 -28.71 -3.86 7.69
CA GLN A 113 -28.94 -3.00 6.52
C GLN A 113 -30.34 -3.20 5.91
N LEU A 114 -30.86 -4.43 5.90
CA LEU A 114 -32.19 -4.76 5.38
C LEU A 114 -33.34 -4.33 6.31
N ILE A 115 -33.09 -4.14 7.60
CA ILE A 115 -34.10 -3.69 8.59
C ILE A 115 -34.21 -2.15 8.62
N SER A 116 -33.32 -1.44 7.92
CA SER A 116 -33.26 0.03 7.90
C SER A 116 -34.14 0.70 6.83
N GLU A 117 -34.96 -0.06 6.08
CA GLU A 117 -36.03 0.43 5.18
C GLU A 117 -37.41 0.23 5.80
#